data_AF-A0A530R175-F1
#
_entry.id   AF-A0A530R175-F1
#
_cell.length_a   1.000
_cell.length_b   1.000
_cell.length_c   1.000
_cell.angle_alpha   90.00
_cell.angle_beta   90.00
_cell.angle_gamma   90.00
#
_symmetry.space_group_name_H-M   'P 1'
#
loop_
_entity.id
_entity.type
_entity.pdbx_description
1 polymer ?
#
loop_
_entity_poly.entity_id
_entity_poly.type
_entity_poly.pdbx_seq_one_letter_code
_entity_poly.pdbx_strand_id
1 'polypeptide(L)'
;MPAATLDAFLNSYLGPPDELRSAVVGTVRQLTQAATNIRNTINQGVLGTAFAGTRGANADGDIQKDLDIFADDIFLDAMRHAPVALYASEELEQPVLLDRQAPLAIAIDPLDGSSNIDTNVSIGTIFSLLPAT
;
A
#
# COMPACT_ATOMS: atom_id res chain seq x y z
N MET A 1 -29.40 7.82 7.23
CA MET A 1 -28.34 8.72 6.73
C MET A 1 -27.42 7.87 5.86
N PRO A 2 -27.15 8.22 4.59
CA PRO A 2 -26.14 7.49 3.82
C PRO A 2 -24.82 7.58 4.57
N ALA A 3 -24.14 6.44 4.76
CA ALA A 3 -22.84 6.42 5.40
C ALA A 3 -21.86 7.25 4.56
N ALA A 4 -21.14 8.18 5.18
CA ALA A 4 -20.12 8.97 4.49
C ALA A 4 -19.01 8.02 4.01
N THR A 5 -18.67 8.07 2.72
CA THR A 5 -17.56 7.28 2.16
C THR A 5 -16.24 8.01 2.40
N LEU A 6 -15.12 7.28 2.35
CA LEU A 6 -13.79 7.90 2.36
C LEU A 6 -13.65 8.94 1.24
N ASP A 7 -14.12 8.61 0.02
CA ASP A 7 -14.03 9.55 -1.10
C ASP A 7 -14.85 10.82 -0.86
N ALA A 8 -16.03 10.73 -0.25
CA ALA A 8 -16.82 11.90 0.14
C ALA A 8 -16.07 12.77 1.16
N PHE A 9 -15.40 12.14 2.13
CA PHE A 9 -14.55 12.86 3.09
C PHE A 9 -13.36 13.54 2.39
N LEU A 10 -12.63 12.83 1.54
CA LEU A 10 -11.48 13.38 0.79
C LEU A 10 -11.89 14.55 -0.11
N ASN A 11 -13.05 14.47 -0.76
CA ASN A 11 -13.59 15.58 -1.55
C ASN A 11 -13.91 16.81 -0.68
N SER A 12 -14.43 16.61 0.53
CA SER A 12 -14.66 17.70 1.48
C SER A 12 -13.36 18.31 2.04
N TYR A 13 -12.29 17.51 2.12
CA TYR A 13 -10.99 17.93 2.64
C TYR A 13 -10.22 18.86 1.70
N LEU A 14 -10.44 18.74 0.37
CA LEU A 14 -9.75 19.54 -0.64
C LEU A 14 -9.92 21.06 -0.42
N GLY A 15 -11.13 21.53 -0.10
CA GLY A 15 -11.38 22.94 0.22
C GLY A 15 -10.87 23.92 -0.86
N PRO A 16 -10.37 25.11 -0.46
CA PRO A 16 -9.68 26.04 -1.35
C PRO A 16 -8.39 25.45 -1.95
N PRO A 17 -7.89 25.96 -3.08
CA PRO A 17 -6.68 25.44 -3.74
C PRO A 17 -5.47 25.37 -2.79
N ASP A 18 -4.99 24.16 -2.55
CA ASP A 18 -3.83 23.81 -1.73
C ASP A 18 -3.16 22.58 -2.36
N GLU A 19 -1.93 22.76 -2.83
CA GLU A 19 -1.17 21.74 -3.55
C GLU A 19 -0.89 20.51 -2.67
N LEU A 20 -0.53 20.74 -1.41
CA LEU A 20 -0.21 19.67 -0.47
C LEU A 20 -1.46 18.85 -0.12
N ARG A 21 -2.60 19.51 0.12
CA ARG A 21 -3.87 18.79 0.35
C ARG A 21 -4.28 17.98 -0.87
N SER A 22 -4.15 18.55 -2.06
CA SER A 22 -4.45 17.86 -3.31
C SER A 22 -3.57 16.62 -3.48
N ALA A 23 -2.28 16.75 -3.14
CA ALA A 23 -1.34 15.64 -3.17
C ALA A 23 -1.69 14.54 -2.14
N VAL A 24 -2.02 14.92 -0.91
CA VAL A 24 -2.44 13.98 0.14
C VAL A 24 -3.69 13.20 -0.31
N VAL A 25 -4.70 13.90 -0.84
CA VAL A 25 -5.92 13.26 -1.35
C VAL A 25 -5.62 12.30 -2.50
N GLY A 26 -4.79 12.71 -3.47
CA GLY A 26 -4.37 11.84 -4.56
C GLY A 26 -3.66 10.58 -4.06
N THR A 27 -2.76 10.74 -3.10
CA THR A 27 -1.97 9.63 -2.51
C THR A 27 -2.85 8.67 -1.72
N VAL A 28 -3.75 9.17 -0.87
CA VAL A 28 -4.67 8.32 -0.08
C VAL A 28 -5.61 7.52 -0.97
N ARG A 29 -6.05 8.09 -2.11
CA ARG A 29 -6.85 7.34 -3.10
C ARG A 29 -6.07 6.17 -3.70
N GLN A 30 -4.83 6.40 -4.13
CA GLN A 30 -3.97 5.34 -4.66
C GLN A 30 -3.72 4.24 -3.60
N LEU A 31 -3.40 4.64 -2.37
CA LEU A 31 -3.23 3.70 -1.25
C LEU A 31 -4.48 2.85 -1.00
N THR A 32 -5.67 3.46 -1.00
CA THR A 32 -6.91 2.73 -0.74
C THR A 32 -7.24 1.73 -1.84
N GLN A 33 -6.95 2.09 -3.09
CA GLN A 33 -7.12 1.20 -4.23
C GLN A 33 -6.15 0.00 -4.15
N ALA A 34 -4.87 0.27 -3.88
CA ALA A 34 -3.85 -0.75 -3.65
C ALA A 34 -4.22 -1.69 -2.49
N ALA A 35 -4.58 -1.14 -1.33
CA ALA A 35 -5.01 -1.91 -0.16
C ALA A 35 -6.24 -2.78 -0.44
N THR A 36 -7.19 -2.29 -1.24
CA THR A 36 -8.35 -3.08 -1.65
C THR A 36 -7.96 -4.26 -2.55
N ASN A 37 -6.99 -4.06 -3.44
CA ASN A 37 -6.45 -5.13 -4.30
C ASN A 37 -5.71 -6.20 -3.48
N ILE A 38 -4.88 -5.77 -2.53
CA ILE A 38 -4.16 -6.67 -1.62
C ILE A 38 -5.17 -7.48 -0.79
N ARG A 39 -6.14 -6.82 -0.15
CA ARG A 39 -7.24 -7.47 0.58
C ARG A 39 -7.95 -8.53 -0.28
N ASN A 40 -8.32 -8.19 -1.51
CA ASN A 40 -9.03 -9.11 -2.38
C ASN A 40 -8.19 -10.32 -2.76
N THR A 41 -6.88 -10.15 -2.90
CA THR A 41 -5.95 -11.24 -3.18
C THR A 41 -5.75 -12.13 -1.95
N ILE A 42 -5.52 -11.55 -0.77
CA ILE A 42 -5.36 -12.29 0.49
C ILE A 42 -6.63 -13.08 0.83
N ASN A 43 -7.82 -12.49 0.64
CA ASN A 43 -9.10 -13.17 0.91
C ASN A 43 -9.39 -14.35 -0.05
N GLN A 44 -8.70 -14.45 -1.18
CA GLN A 44 -8.79 -15.64 -2.05
C GLN A 44 -8.00 -16.82 -1.49
N GLY A 45 -7.11 -16.60 -0.51
CA GLY A 45 -6.24 -17.62 0.08
C GLY A 45 -5.47 -18.40 -1.00
N VAL A 46 -5.29 -19.70 -0.78
CA VAL A 46 -4.54 -20.62 -1.66
C VAL A 46 -5.07 -20.68 -3.12
N LEU A 47 -6.28 -20.17 -3.40
CA LEU A 47 -6.84 -20.09 -4.75
C LEU A 47 -6.42 -18.83 -5.51
N GLY A 48 -5.89 -17.82 -4.80
CA GLY A 48 -5.44 -16.55 -5.38
C GLY A 48 -4.13 -16.70 -6.15
N THR A 49 -3.94 -15.84 -7.16
CA THR A 49 -2.73 -15.84 -8.01
C THR A 49 -1.44 -15.57 -7.25
N ALA A 50 -1.50 -14.84 -6.12
CA ALA A 50 -0.35 -14.65 -5.22
C ALA A 50 0.19 -15.99 -4.68
N PHE A 51 -0.67 -17.00 -4.52
CA PHE A 51 -0.31 -18.35 -4.08
C PHE A 51 -0.16 -19.34 -5.25
N ALA A 52 -0.38 -18.91 -6.49
CA ALA A 52 -0.26 -19.79 -7.66
C ALA A 52 1.22 -20.06 -8.04
N GLY A 53 2.12 -19.10 -7.77
CA GLY A 53 3.57 -19.22 -7.98
C GLY A 53 4.28 -20.07 -6.91
N THR A 54 3.70 -20.20 -5.71
CA THR A 54 4.28 -20.96 -4.59
C THR A 54 4.11 -22.47 -4.72
N ARG A 55 3.29 -22.96 -5.66
CA ARG A 55 3.10 -24.41 -5.90
C ARG A 55 4.32 -25.13 -6.50
N GLY A 56 5.32 -24.41 -7.01
CA GLY A 56 6.44 -25.00 -7.76
C GLY A 56 7.85 -24.75 -7.23
N ALA A 57 8.08 -23.78 -6.34
CA ALA A 57 9.45 -23.32 -6.04
C ALA A 57 9.87 -23.32 -4.57
N ASN A 58 8.94 -23.26 -3.61
CA ASN A 58 9.32 -23.00 -2.21
C ASN A 58 8.86 -24.13 -1.29
N ALA A 59 9.46 -25.31 -1.45
CA ALA A 59 9.31 -26.44 -0.52
C ALA A 59 9.96 -26.16 0.87
N ASP A 60 10.61 -25.01 1.05
CA ASP A 60 11.40 -24.64 2.24
C ASP A 60 10.99 -23.31 2.92
N GLY A 61 9.77 -22.82 2.67
CA GLY A 61 9.02 -22.08 3.70
C GLY A 61 9.37 -20.62 3.99
N ASP A 62 8.87 -19.70 3.16
CA ASP A 62 8.45 -18.41 3.72
C ASP A 62 7.31 -17.76 2.89
N ILE A 63 6.14 -18.40 2.94
CA ILE A 63 4.89 -17.88 2.32
C ILE A 63 4.60 -16.46 2.80
N GLN A 64 4.96 -16.16 4.06
CA GLN A 64 4.90 -14.83 4.64
C GLN A 64 5.68 -13.83 3.79
N LYS A 65 6.97 -14.10 3.57
CA LYS A 65 7.86 -13.25 2.78
C LYS A 65 7.39 -13.04 1.34
N ASP A 66 6.84 -14.08 0.71
CA ASP A 66 6.30 -13.96 -0.65
C ASP A 66 5.11 -12.99 -0.69
N LEU A 67 4.31 -12.94 0.37
CA LEU A 67 3.17 -12.04 0.46
C LEU A 67 3.56 -10.61 0.86
N ASP A 68 4.59 -10.46 1.69
CA ASP A 68 5.20 -9.17 2.01
C ASP A 68 5.73 -8.50 0.74
N ILE A 69 6.51 -9.25 -0.07
CA ILE A 69 7.02 -8.78 -1.37
C ILE A 69 5.86 -8.42 -2.31
N PHE A 70 4.81 -9.25 -2.36
CA PHE A 70 3.64 -8.97 -3.19
C PHE A 70 2.91 -7.68 -2.78
N ALA A 71 2.75 -7.45 -1.48
CA ALA A 71 2.12 -6.23 -0.97
C ALA A 71 2.99 -5.00 -1.28
N ASP A 72 4.31 -5.09 -1.08
CA ASP A 72 5.27 -4.04 -1.41
C ASP A 72 5.22 -3.67 -2.89
N ASP A 73 5.25 -4.66 -3.80
CA ASP A 73 5.20 -4.44 -5.24
C ASP A 73 3.92 -3.67 -5.66
N ILE A 74 2.77 -4.04 -5.09
CA ILE A 74 1.50 -3.36 -5.38
C ILE A 74 1.51 -1.91 -4.87
N PHE A 75 2.01 -1.68 -3.65
CA PHE A 75 2.08 -0.33 -3.11
C PHE A 75 3.09 0.52 -3.87
N LEU A 76 4.26 -0.01 -4.19
CA LEU A 76 5.28 0.67 -4.97
C LEU A 76 4.74 1.08 -6.34
N ASP A 77 4.07 0.17 -7.06
CA ASP A 77 3.44 0.48 -8.36
C ASP A 77 2.36 1.57 -8.23
N ALA A 78 1.49 1.48 -7.22
CA ALA A 78 0.49 2.51 -6.97
C ALA A 78 1.13 3.89 -6.66
N MET A 79 2.21 3.92 -5.89
CA MET A 79 2.90 5.16 -5.52
C MET A 79 3.63 5.81 -6.71
N ARG A 80 4.01 5.06 -7.76
CA ARG A 80 4.51 5.64 -9.03
C ARG A 80 3.47 6.52 -9.73
N HIS A 81 2.19 6.31 -9.43
CA HIS A 81 1.07 7.07 -9.98
C HIS A 81 0.46 8.05 -8.96
N ALA A 82 1.10 8.20 -7.79
CA ALA A 82 0.76 9.15 -6.76
C ALA A 82 1.71 10.37 -6.80
N PRO A 83 1.31 11.52 -6.24
CA PRO A 83 2.18 12.68 -6.09
C PRO A 83 3.18 12.48 -4.94
N VAL A 84 4.03 11.45 -5.07
CA VAL A 84 5.04 11.00 -4.11
C VAL A 84 6.43 11.02 -4.74
N ALA A 85 7.38 11.62 -4.04
CA ALA A 85 8.77 11.73 -4.44
C ALA A 85 9.62 10.56 -3.97
N LEU A 86 9.45 10.15 -2.72
CA LEU A 86 10.24 9.09 -2.10
C LEU A 86 9.31 8.05 -1.48
N TYR A 87 9.62 6.79 -1.75
CA TYR A 87 8.95 5.62 -1.19
C TYR A 87 9.94 4.86 -0.31
N ALA A 88 9.71 4.86 1.00
CA ALA A 88 10.45 4.04 1.95
C ALA A 88 9.53 2.92 2.44
N SER A 89 10.00 1.68 2.38
CA SER A 89 9.25 0.50 2.80
C SER A 89 10.06 -0.32 3.80
N GLU A 90 9.39 -1.03 4.70
CA GLU A 90 10.02 -2.05 5.55
C GLU A 90 10.75 -3.11 4.72
N GLU A 91 10.23 -3.44 3.55
CA GLU A 91 10.76 -4.50 2.67
C GLU A 91 11.97 -4.07 1.83
N LEU A 92 12.36 -2.79 1.88
CA LEU A 92 13.43 -2.23 1.07
C LEU A 92 14.53 -1.61 1.93
N GLU A 93 15.78 -1.99 1.67
CA GLU A 93 16.94 -1.44 2.40
C GLU A 93 17.14 0.08 2.19
N GLN A 94 16.67 0.61 1.06
CA GLN A 94 16.86 2.01 0.67
C GLN A 94 15.56 2.58 0.10
N PRO A 95 15.24 3.86 0.36
CA PRO A 95 14.12 4.52 -0.26
C PRO A 95 14.24 4.58 -1.79
N VAL A 96 13.12 4.37 -2.47
CA VAL A 96 13.01 4.48 -3.93
C VAL A 96 12.59 5.89 -4.30
N LEU A 97 13.37 6.52 -5.18
CA LEU A 97 12.99 7.79 -5.79
C LEU A 97 11.98 7.56 -6.93
N LEU A 98 10.80 8.17 -6.81
CA LEU A 98 9.71 8.08 -7.78
C LEU A 98 9.65 9.34 -8.65
N ASP A 99 9.31 10.49 -8.06
CA ASP A 99 9.27 11.79 -8.75
C ASP A 99 9.92 12.91 -7.91
N ARG A 100 11.08 13.41 -8.34
CA ARG A 100 11.81 14.47 -7.62
C ARG A 100 11.01 15.76 -7.40
N GLN A 101 9.97 16.03 -8.19
CA GLN A 101 9.17 17.25 -8.08
C GLN A 101 7.90 17.06 -7.26
N ALA A 102 7.57 15.82 -6.87
CA ALA A 102 6.38 15.56 -6.10
C ALA A 102 6.51 16.08 -4.65
N PRO A 103 5.42 16.56 -4.04
CA PRO A 103 5.48 17.27 -2.75
C PRO A 103 5.53 16.34 -1.53
N LEU A 104 5.33 15.03 -1.69
CA LEU A 104 5.20 14.08 -0.57
C LEU A 104 6.29 13.01 -0.57
N ALA A 105 6.69 12.56 0.61
CA ALA A 105 7.39 11.30 0.83
C ALA A 105 6.46 10.36 1.62
N ILE A 106 6.55 9.06 1.36
CA ILE A 106 5.81 8.03 2.08
C ILE A 106 6.79 7.05 2.74
N ALA A 107 6.49 6.70 3.99
CA ALA A 107 7.03 5.53 4.66
C ALA A 107 5.89 4.52 4.87
N ILE A 108 6.11 3.24 4.58
CA ILE A 108 5.08 2.20 4.64
C ILE A 108 5.64 0.90 5.22
N ASP A 109 4.83 0.25 6.05
CA ASP A 109 4.90 -1.18 6.30
C ASP A 109 3.73 -1.77 5.49
N PRO A 110 4.03 -2.46 4.37
CA PRO A 110 3.01 -2.90 3.43
C PRO A 110 2.10 -3.98 4.01
N LEU A 111 2.59 -4.79 4.96
CA LEU A 111 1.87 -5.93 5.52
C LEU A 111 2.25 -6.23 6.97
N ASP A 112 1.82 -5.36 7.88
CA ASP A 112 2.01 -5.55 9.32
C ASP A 112 1.37 -6.85 9.81
N GLY A 113 2.16 -7.63 10.53
CA GLY A 113 1.73 -8.88 11.13
C GLY A 113 1.55 -10.02 10.13
N SER A 114 2.25 -10.03 8.99
CA SER A 114 2.15 -11.09 7.98
C SER A 114 2.36 -12.51 8.52
N SER A 115 3.12 -12.69 9.59
CA SER A 115 3.26 -13.97 10.32
C SER A 115 1.95 -14.54 10.88
N ASN A 116 0.92 -13.71 11.02
CA ASN A 116 -0.39 -14.08 11.55
C ASN A 116 -1.34 -14.66 10.49
N ILE A 117 -0.94 -14.65 9.21
CA ILE A 117 -1.83 -14.97 8.07
C ILE A 117 -2.29 -16.43 8.10
N ASP A 118 -1.40 -17.36 8.38
CA ASP A 118 -1.74 -18.79 8.49
C ASP A 118 -2.67 -19.09 9.67
N THR A 119 -2.68 -18.21 10.68
CA THR A 119 -3.57 -18.33 11.84
C THR A 119 -4.89 -17.59 11.68
N ASN A 120 -5.11 -16.94 10.53
CA ASN A 120 -6.29 -16.14 10.23
C ASN A 120 -6.58 -15.07 11.30
N VAL A 121 -5.51 -14.48 11.83
CA VAL A 121 -5.53 -13.34 12.75
C VAL A 121 -5.41 -12.04 11.94
N SER A 122 -5.84 -10.92 12.51
CA SER A 122 -5.81 -9.61 11.85
C SER A 122 -4.40 -9.21 11.42
N ILE A 123 -4.31 -8.68 10.21
CA ILE A 123 -3.13 -8.05 9.60
C ILE A 123 -3.52 -6.67 9.07
N GLY A 124 -2.54 -5.84 8.72
CA GLY A 124 -2.80 -4.49 8.24
C GLY A 124 -1.73 -3.91 7.35
N THR A 125 -1.90 -2.63 7.03
CA THR A 125 -0.89 -1.81 6.37
C THR A 125 -0.74 -0.55 7.20
N ILE A 126 0.49 -0.15 7.50
CA ILE A 126 0.80 1.08 8.24
C ILE A 126 1.51 2.03 7.28
N PHE A 127 1.10 3.29 7.23
CA PHE A 127 1.78 4.28 6.39
C PHE A 127 1.87 5.65 7.07
N SER A 128 2.84 6.44 6.63
CA SER A 128 3.07 7.82 7.03
C SER A 128 3.34 8.68 5.80
N LEU A 129 2.69 9.84 5.72
CA LEU A 129 2.93 10.84 4.67
C LEU A 129 3.62 12.05 5.28
N LEU A 130 4.72 12.47 4.67
CA LEU A 130 5.48 13.66 5.06
C LEU A 130 5.67 14.58 3.84
N PRO A 131 5.82 15.90 4.03
CA PRO A 131 6.35 16.75 2.97
C PRO A 131 7.76 16.30 2.54
N ALA A 132 8.04 16.31 1.23
CA ALA A 132 9.35 15.94 0.67
C ALA A 132 10.36 17.11 0.60
N THR A 133 10.02 18.24 1.22
CA THR A 133 10.81 19.50 1.20
C THR A 133 12.06 19.45 2.05
#